data_AF-A0A1Z9AGA0-F1
#
_entry.id   AF-A0A1Z9AGA0-F1
#
_cell.length_a   1.000
_cell.length_b   1.000
_cell.length_c   1.000
_cell.angle_alpha   90.00
_cell.angle_beta   90.00
_cell.angle_gamma   90.00
#
_symmetry.space_group_name_H-M   'P 1'
#
loop_
_entity.id
_entity.type
_entity.pdbx_description
1 polymer ?
#
loop_
_entity_poly.entity_id
_entity_poly.type
_entity_poly.pdbx_seq_one_letter_code
_entity_poly.pdbx_strand_id
1 'polypeptide(L)'
;MDPMLTADGRLFTLSARPLKKRRTGGTRQAVALACGVALISIACQEKAIDRPQSAQNVRQEERLLAALRGMEWLIEHAQEMPPGWVYPNLSRLNRLTDSEEHQREIREILEADRRKGQHKAIPEDLTNPALLQQGRIVPILFEVLRRREIGLAWKSEADALHTLIANHEVDLWETTNLRNKPAVLHALASLEIKTAMTEDRLVDELRQKAASETAQNLAGSTRYIYALTHIIFARSHYFKNQVDPEGLEFTIPIFLTALGRHAQNRMGVMEIDMVGEVLASLELLGLKNPRMEVARRRLVAAQNPDGSWGAGNGVTPKRIHPTFNAVAGLINFHSALE
;
A
#
# COMPACT_ATOMS: atom_id res chain seq x y z
N MET A 1 -24.35 -2.33 3.80
CA MET A 1 -22.98 -2.59 4.28
C MET A 1 -23.01 -3.96 4.92
N ASP A 2 -22.48 -4.97 4.24
CA ASP A 2 -22.41 -6.32 4.83
C ASP A 2 -21.22 -6.39 5.81
N PRO A 3 -21.43 -6.93 7.02
CA PRO A 3 -20.38 -7.03 8.02
C PRO A 3 -19.41 -8.17 7.68
N MET A 4 -18.10 -7.92 7.83
CA MET A 4 -17.13 -9.01 7.95
C MET A 4 -17.27 -9.63 9.35
N LEU A 5 -17.77 -10.86 9.37
CA LEU A 5 -17.83 -11.72 10.56
C LEU A 5 -16.43 -12.00 11.10
N THR A 6 -16.28 -11.87 12.42
CA THR A 6 -15.16 -12.45 13.19
C THR A 6 -15.69 -13.68 13.94
N ALA A 7 -14.90 -14.75 14.00
CA ALA A 7 -15.40 -16.08 14.34
C ALA A 7 -15.54 -16.38 15.84
N ASP A 8 -14.90 -15.65 16.76
CA ASP A 8 -14.57 -16.29 18.06
C ASP A 8 -15.06 -15.61 19.35
N GLY A 9 -16.05 -14.69 19.30
CA GLY A 9 -16.97 -14.40 20.40
C GLY A 9 -16.46 -14.41 21.86
N ARG A 10 -15.25 -13.91 22.17
CA ARG A 10 -14.72 -13.85 23.55
C ARG A 10 -14.24 -12.45 23.93
N LEU A 11 -14.80 -11.97 25.04
CA LEU A 11 -14.39 -10.77 25.76
C LEU A 11 -12.98 -10.97 26.35
N PHE A 12 -12.02 -10.15 25.91
CA PHE A 12 -10.73 -10.01 26.60
C PHE A 12 -10.81 -8.89 27.63
N THR A 13 -10.65 -9.23 28.90
CA THR A 13 -10.38 -8.30 30.00
C THR A 13 -8.91 -7.90 29.98
N LEU A 14 -8.62 -6.62 29.75
CA LEU A 14 -7.27 -6.07 29.83
C LEU A 14 -6.86 -5.83 31.29
N SER A 15 -5.94 -6.65 31.80
CA SER A 15 -5.22 -6.41 33.04
C SER A 15 -4.03 -5.48 32.75
N ALA A 16 -4.07 -4.27 33.30
CA ALA A 16 -2.97 -3.32 33.22
C ALA A 16 -1.78 -3.77 34.07
N ARG A 17 -0.62 -4.01 33.46
CA ARG A 17 0.67 -4.12 34.17
C ARG A 17 1.36 -2.76 34.23
N PRO A 18 1.93 -2.35 35.37
CA PRO A 18 2.61 -1.07 35.48
C PRO A 18 4.01 -1.11 34.84
N LEU A 19 4.34 -0.05 34.11
CA LEU A 19 5.65 0.21 33.53
C LEU A 19 6.69 0.46 34.64
N LYS A 20 7.76 -0.35 34.66
CA LYS A 20 8.94 -0.12 35.52
C LYS A 20 9.73 1.09 35.01
N LYS A 21 9.82 2.14 35.85
CA LYS A 21 10.75 3.27 35.65
C LYS A 21 12.20 2.78 35.73
N ARG A 22 12.97 2.92 34.65
CA ARG A 22 14.44 2.91 34.69
C ARG A 22 14.92 4.31 35.11
N ARG A 23 15.62 4.37 36.24
CA ARG A 23 16.43 5.53 36.66
C ARG A 23 17.75 5.49 35.90
N THR A 24 18.07 6.52 35.14
CA THR A 24 19.44 6.82 34.71
C THR A 24 19.91 8.07 35.44
N GLY A 25 20.87 7.88 36.35
CA GLY A 25 21.66 8.96 36.95
C GLY A 25 22.87 9.23 36.05
N GLY A 26 23.15 10.51 35.81
CA GLY A 26 24.29 10.91 34.96
C GLY A 26 24.36 12.40 34.65
N THR A 27 23.89 13.26 35.54
CA THR A 27 24.05 14.72 35.42
C THR A 27 25.42 15.11 35.99
N ARG A 28 26.37 15.47 35.11
CA ARG A 28 27.34 16.59 35.30
C ARG A 28 28.50 16.67 34.28
N GLN A 29 28.58 15.84 33.24
CA GLN A 29 29.60 16.01 32.16
C GLN A 29 29.08 16.51 30.80
N ALA A 30 27.77 16.72 30.64
CA ALA A 30 27.17 17.11 29.36
C ALA A 30 27.15 18.62 29.05
N VAL A 31 27.58 19.50 29.98
CA VAL A 31 27.44 20.96 29.80
C VAL A 31 28.64 21.59 29.09
N ALA A 32 29.83 20.96 29.12
CA ALA A 32 31.04 21.54 28.50
C ALA A 32 31.20 21.24 27.00
N LEU A 33 30.53 20.21 26.47
CA LEU A 33 30.56 19.88 25.03
C LEU A 33 29.51 20.66 24.22
N ALA A 34 28.47 21.18 24.87
CA ALA A 34 27.36 21.89 24.22
C ALA A 34 27.71 23.32 23.78
N CYS A 35 28.68 23.98 24.43
CA CYS A 35 29.10 25.33 24.04
C CYS A 35 30.14 25.35 22.89
N GLY A 36 30.88 24.26 22.68
CA GLY A 36 31.89 24.17 21.61
C GLY A 36 31.30 23.89 20.22
N VAL A 37 30.21 23.13 20.15
CA VAL A 37 29.52 22.82 18.87
C VAL A 37 28.68 24.00 18.38
N ALA A 38 28.18 24.85 19.29
CA ALA A 38 27.38 26.02 18.93
C ALA A 38 28.16 27.10 18.15
N LEU A 39 29.48 27.23 18.34
CA LEU A 39 30.29 28.26 17.66
C LEU A 39 30.82 27.83 16.28
N ILE A 40 30.95 26.53 16.02
CA ILE A 40 31.34 26.01 14.69
C ILE A 40 30.13 26.02 13.73
N SER A 41 28.90 25.84 14.24
CA SER A 41 27.68 25.93 13.41
C SER A 41 27.36 27.35 12.95
N ILE A 42 27.80 28.39 13.68
CA ILE A 42 27.57 29.79 13.31
C ILE A 42 28.55 30.24 12.21
N ALA A 43 29.79 29.76 12.22
CA ALA A 43 30.79 30.12 11.20
C ALA A 43 30.59 29.44 9.83
N CYS A 44 29.81 28.34 9.76
CA CYS A 44 29.48 27.67 8.50
C CYS A 44 28.14 28.12 7.88
N GLN A 45 27.37 29.00 8.54
CA GLN A 45 26.09 29.49 8.03
C GLN A 45 26.20 30.71 7.11
N GLU A 46 27.34 31.39 7.02
CA GLU A 46 27.47 32.65 6.26
C GLU A 46 27.59 32.51 4.73
N LYS A 47 27.48 31.29 4.17
CA LYS A 47 27.44 31.10 2.70
C LYS A 47 26.30 30.21 2.21
N ALA A 48 25.30 29.94 3.03
CA ALA A 48 24.00 29.53 2.51
C ALA A 48 23.29 30.80 2.03
N ILE A 49 23.50 31.17 0.77
CA ILE A 49 22.68 32.19 0.10
C ILE A 49 21.24 31.73 0.24
N ASP A 50 20.50 32.46 1.08
CA ASP A 50 19.10 32.28 1.40
C ASP A 50 18.28 32.54 0.12
N ARG A 51 18.33 31.60 -0.83
CA ARG A 51 17.48 31.64 -2.01
C ARG A 51 16.07 31.49 -1.45
N PRO A 52 15.16 32.45 -1.69
CA PRO A 52 13.79 32.32 -1.23
C PRO A 52 13.25 30.99 -1.75
N GLN A 53 13.00 30.06 -0.82
CA GLN A 53 12.39 28.79 -1.17
C GLN A 53 11.08 29.13 -1.87
N SER A 54 10.91 28.65 -3.10
CA SER A 54 9.64 28.85 -3.78
C SER A 54 8.54 28.19 -2.95
N ALA A 55 7.33 28.75 -2.94
CA ALA A 55 6.18 28.13 -2.27
C ALA A 55 5.89 26.71 -2.79
N GLN A 56 6.45 26.32 -3.95
CA GLN A 56 6.38 24.97 -4.47
C GLN A 56 7.38 24.03 -3.77
N ASN A 57 8.59 24.48 -3.49
CA ASN A 57 9.59 23.69 -2.76
C ASN A 57 9.12 23.37 -1.34
N VAL A 58 8.58 24.36 -0.63
CA VAL A 58 8.04 24.16 0.74
C VAL A 58 6.93 23.11 0.74
N ARG A 59 5.99 23.18 -0.22
CA ARG A 59 4.90 22.19 -0.35
C ARG A 59 5.41 20.80 -0.66
N GLN A 60 6.45 20.69 -1.49
CA GLN A 60 7.09 19.42 -1.79
C GLN A 60 7.76 18.83 -0.53
N GLU A 61 8.46 19.65 0.25
CA GLU A 61 9.11 19.23 1.51
C GLU A 61 8.07 18.77 2.54
N GLU A 62 6.99 19.53 2.76
CA GLU A 62 5.89 19.16 3.67
C GLU A 62 5.27 17.81 3.29
N ARG A 63 5.05 17.60 2.00
CA ARG A 63 4.50 16.36 1.45
C ARG A 63 5.41 15.17 1.70
N LEU A 64 6.70 15.31 1.40
CA LEU A 64 7.69 14.24 1.58
C LEU A 64 7.91 13.93 3.06
N LEU A 65 7.90 14.94 3.93
CA LEU A 65 7.96 14.75 5.37
C LEU A 65 6.74 14.01 5.91
N ALA A 66 5.54 14.27 5.37
CA ALA A 66 4.35 13.51 5.72
C ALA A 66 4.48 12.04 5.29
N ALA A 67 4.95 11.77 4.07
CA ALA A 67 5.20 10.41 3.59
C ALA A 67 6.21 9.66 4.48
N LEU A 68 7.29 10.34 4.88
CA LEU A 68 8.32 9.81 5.78
C LEU A 68 7.72 9.35 7.11
N ARG A 69 6.92 10.20 7.78
CA ARG A 69 6.25 9.83 9.03
C ARG A 69 5.33 8.62 8.88
N GLY A 70 4.64 8.49 7.75
CA GLY A 70 3.81 7.33 7.46
C GLY A 70 4.60 6.05 7.27
N MET A 71 5.75 6.15 6.61
CA MET A 71 6.69 5.05 6.42
C MET A 71 7.28 4.61 7.76
N GLU A 72 7.77 5.54 8.57
CA GLU A 72 8.27 5.29 9.93
C GLU A 72 7.19 4.59 10.78
N TRP A 73 5.95 5.06 10.73
CA TRP A 73 4.83 4.43 11.45
C TRP A 73 4.63 2.96 11.02
N LEU A 74 4.67 2.66 9.72
CA LEU A 74 4.52 1.29 9.20
C LEU A 74 5.68 0.38 9.63
N ILE A 75 6.90 0.91 9.67
CA ILE A 75 8.10 0.18 10.07
C ILE A 75 8.06 -0.11 11.58
N GLU A 76 7.83 0.91 12.41
CA GLU A 76 7.76 0.81 13.87
C GLU A 76 6.71 -0.20 14.33
N HIS A 77 5.56 -0.22 13.66
CA HIS A 77 4.41 -1.05 14.03
C HIS A 77 4.35 -2.39 13.29
N ALA A 78 5.40 -2.78 12.56
CA ALA A 78 5.40 -4.00 11.76
C ALA A 78 5.09 -5.26 12.57
N GLN A 79 5.61 -5.35 13.81
CA GLN A 79 5.42 -6.52 14.67
C GLN A 79 4.00 -6.67 15.23
N GLU A 80 3.19 -5.62 15.15
CA GLU A 80 1.80 -5.59 15.59
C GLU A 80 0.80 -5.80 14.44
N MET A 81 1.29 -5.84 13.19
CA MET A 81 0.42 -6.06 12.03
C MET A 81 -0.21 -7.45 12.06
N PRO A 82 -1.46 -7.61 11.58
CA PRO A 82 -2.07 -8.94 11.51
C PRO A 82 -1.28 -9.90 10.60
N PRO A 83 -1.37 -11.22 10.82
CA PRO A 83 -0.68 -12.21 9.98
C PRO A 83 -0.96 -12.02 8.48
N GLY A 84 0.11 -12.01 7.68
CA GLY A 84 0.05 -11.78 6.24
C GLY A 84 -0.03 -10.32 5.81
N TRP A 85 0.05 -9.35 6.72
CA TRP A 85 0.06 -7.92 6.37
C TRP A 85 1.48 -7.33 6.28
N VAL A 86 2.44 -7.84 7.06
CA VAL A 86 3.82 -7.34 7.08
C VAL A 86 4.43 -7.40 5.69
N TYR A 87 4.50 -8.60 5.12
CA TYR A 87 5.16 -8.83 3.84
C TYR A 87 4.63 -7.95 2.69
N PRO A 88 3.33 -7.98 2.33
CA PRO A 88 2.85 -7.21 1.17
C PRO A 88 2.95 -5.70 1.34
N ASN A 89 2.91 -5.16 2.56
CA ASN A 89 3.04 -3.72 2.77
C ASN A 89 4.51 -3.29 2.76
N LEU A 90 5.37 -3.99 3.53
CA LEU A 90 6.76 -3.58 3.67
C LEU A 90 7.62 -3.95 2.45
N SER A 91 7.36 -5.07 1.77
CA SER A 91 8.10 -5.41 0.54
C SER A 91 7.87 -4.38 -0.57
N ARG A 92 6.66 -3.80 -0.63
CA ARG A 92 6.34 -2.69 -1.53
C ARG A 92 6.96 -1.40 -1.04
N LEU A 93 6.84 -1.08 0.26
CA LEU A 93 7.44 0.11 0.86
C LEU A 93 8.96 0.17 0.65
N ASN A 94 9.65 -0.98 0.68
CA ASN A 94 11.07 -1.08 0.37
C ASN A 94 11.42 -0.62 -1.07
N ARG A 95 10.48 -0.73 -2.01
CA ARG A 95 10.63 -0.25 -3.40
C ARG A 95 10.31 1.23 -3.56
N LEU A 96 9.61 1.80 -2.57
CA LEU A 96 9.13 3.18 -2.58
C LEU A 96 10.12 4.17 -1.94
N THR A 97 11.12 3.67 -1.22
CA THR A 97 12.02 4.48 -0.40
C THR A 97 13.43 4.46 -0.95
N ASP A 98 14.02 5.66 -1.07
CA ASP A 98 15.41 5.85 -1.47
C ASP A 98 16.36 5.86 -0.25
N SER A 99 15.83 5.77 0.97
CA SER A 99 16.62 5.72 2.20
C SER A 99 17.20 4.33 2.40
N GLU A 100 18.53 4.19 2.26
CA GLU A 100 19.25 2.94 2.52
C GLU A 100 19.00 2.40 3.94
N GLU A 101 18.85 3.30 4.92
CA GLU A 101 18.53 2.95 6.30
C GLU A 101 17.16 2.30 6.42
N HIS A 102 16.12 2.93 5.86
CA HIS A 102 14.77 2.35 5.87
C HIS A 102 14.71 1.04 5.09
N GLN A 103 15.39 0.95 3.94
CA GLN A 103 15.44 -0.30 3.19
C GLN A 103 16.12 -1.42 3.99
N ARG A 104 17.20 -1.12 4.72
CA ARG A 104 17.87 -2.09 5.60
C ARG A 104 16.94 -2.56 6.70
N GLU A 105 16.29 -1.65 7.41
CA GLU A 105 15.35 -1.99 8.49
C GLU A 105 14.17 -2.81 7.99
N ILE A 106 13.57 -2.43 6.85
CA ILE A 106 12.51 -3.20 6.21
C ILE A 106 12.98 -4.63 5.87
N ARG A 107 14.16 -4.78 5.27
CA ARG A 107 14.70 -6.11 4.95
C ARG A 107 14.90 -6.98 6.20
N GLU A 108 15.37 -6.40 7.30
CA GLU A 108 15.51 -7.10 8.58
C GLU A 108 14.16 -7.56 9.13
N ILE A 109 13.13 -6.70 9.06
CA ILE A 109 11.77 -7.03 9.47
C ILE A 109 11.19 -8.16 8.61
N LEU A 110 11.34 -8.08 7.29
CA LEU A 110 10.85 -9.12 6.35
C LEU A 110 11.54 -10.46 6.59
N GLU A 111 12.84 -10.44 6.89
CA GLU A 111 13.60 -11.64 7.24
C GLU A 111 13.15 -12.24 8.59
N ALA A 112 12.83 -11.40 9.57
CA ALA A 112 12.27 -11.85 10.84
C ALA A 112 10.86 -12.44 10.66
N ASP A 113 10.00 -11.81 9.87
CA ASP A 113 8.66 -12.31 9.52
C ASP A 113 8.73 -13.68 8.83
N ARG A 114 9.66 -13.84 7.89
CA ARG A 114 9.97 -15.11 7.23
C ARG A 114 10.30 -16.21 8.25
N ARG A 115 11.12 -15.93 9.25
CA ARG A 115 11.53 -16.91 10.27
C ARG A 115 10.44 -17.24 11.29
N LYS A 116 9.55 -16.29 11.60
CA LYS A 116 8.50 -16.47 12.62
C LYS A 116 7.43 -17.47 12.22
N GLY A 117 7.28 -17.77 10.93
CA GLY A 117 6.29 -18.75 10.50
C GLY A 117 4.84 -18.31 10.67
N GLN A 118 4.58 -17.00 10.85
CA GLN A 118 3.21 -16.46 10.99
C GLN A 118 2.52 -16.50 9.63
N HIS A 119 2.06 -17.69 9.26
CA HIS A 119 1.55 -18.00 7.93
C HIS A 119 0.07 -18.32 8.03
N LYS A 120 -0.68 -17.96 6.98
CA LYS A 120 -2.01 -18.52 6.83
C LYS A 120 -1.85 -19.99 6.46
N ALA A 121 -2.58 -20.87 7.15
CA ALA A 121 -2.61 -22.27 6.79
C ALA A 121 -3.17 -22.41 5.37
N ILE A 122 -2.42 -23.07 4.50
CA ILE A 122 -2.93 -23.53 3.21
C ILE A 122 -3.71 -24.82 3.50
N PRO A 123 -4.96 -24.97 3.03
CA PRO A 123 -5.70 -26.22 3.17
C PRO A 123 -4.91 -27.41 2.61
N GLU A 124 -4.95 -28.55 3.30
CA GLU A 124 -4.26 -29.77 2.84
C GLU A 124 -4.83 -30.28 1.50
N ASP A 125 -6.15 -30.14 1.31
CA ASP A 125 -6.84 -30.49 0.08
C ASP A 125 -7.08 -29.26 -0.79
N LEU A 126 -6.17 -29.04 -1.76
CA LEU A 126 -6.29 -28.00 -2.78
C LEU A 126 -7.13 -28.43 -4.00
N THR A 127 -7.74 -29.61 -3.98
CA THR A 127 -8.60 -30.08 -5.08
C THR A 127 -10.06 -29.69 -4.90
N ASN A 128 -10.44 -29.14 -3.74
CA ASN A 128 -11.81 -28.79 -3.40
C ASN A 128 -12.29 -27.51 -4.15
N PRO A 129 -13.31 -27.60 -5.03
CA PRO A 129 -13.86 -26.44 -5.75
C PRO A 129 -14.42 -25.35 -4.86
N ALA A 130 -14.85 -25.68 -3.63
CA ALA A 130 -15.34 -24.69 -2.68
C ALA A 130 -14.25 -23.71 -2.21
N LEU A 131 -12.97 -23.96 -2.54
CA LEU A 131 -11.88 -23.01 -2.33
C LEU A 131 -11.95 -21.82 -3.29
N LEU A 132 -12.58 -21.95 -4.46
CA LEU A 132 -12.64 -20.90 -5.49
C LEU A 132 -13.53 -19.72 -5.11
N GLN A 133 -14.35 -19.87 -4.07
CA GLN A 133 -15.07 -18.75 -3.48
C GLN A 133 -14.08 -17.65 -3.09
N GLN A 134 -14.37 -16.42 -3.48
CA GLN A 134 -13.46 -15.27 -3.31
C GLN A 134 -12.90 -15.11 -1.88
N GLY A 135 -13.71 -15.39 -0.85
CA GLY A 135 -13.28 -15.31 0.55
C GLY A 135 -12.23 -16.35 0.98
N ARG A 136 -12.00 -17.37 0.14
CA ARG A 136 -11.10 -18.51 0.39
C ARG A 136 -9.92 -18.50 -0.57
N ILE A 137 -10.15 -18.31 -1.88
CA ILE A 137 -9.08 -18.41 -2.89
C ILE A 137 -8.06 -17.27 -2.76
N VAL A 138 -8.51 -16.04 -2.48
CA VAL A 138 -7.61 -14.87 -2.42
C VAL A 138 -6.57 -15.04 -1.31
N PRO A 139 -6.92 -15.35 -0.04
CA PRO A 139 -5.92 -15.63 0.99
C PRO A 139 -4.93 -16.74 0.62
N ILE A 140 -5.38 -17.79 -0.07
CA ILE A 140 -4.53 -18.93 -0.48
C ILE A 140 -3.53 -18.50 -1.54
N LEU A 141 -4.00 -17.86 -2.63
CA LEU A 141 -3.13 -17.36 -3.70
C LEU A 141 -2.06 -16.41 -3.19
N PHE A 142 -2.44 -15.48 -2.31
CA PHE A 142 -1.50 -14.52 -1.74
C PHE A 142 -0.52 -15.15 -0.76
N GLU A 143 -0.89 -16.22 -0.05
CA GLU A 143 0.04 -16.98 0.79
C GLU A 143 1.05 -17.77 -0.06
N VAL A 144 0.61 -18.43 -1.14
CA VAL A 144 1.52 -19.14 -2.07
C VAL A 144 2.45 -18.15 -2.77
N LEU A 145 1.93 -17.00 -3.22
CA LEU A 145 2.73 -15.92 -3.80
C LEU A 145 3.78 -15.42 -2.81
N ARG A 146 3.38 -15.15 -1.57
CA ARG A 146 4.31 -14.73 -0.51
C ARG A 146 5.44 -15.75 -0.35
N ARG A 147 5.12 -17.05 -0.22
CA ARG A 147 6.12 -18.14 -0.11
C ARG A 147 7.11 -18.14 -1.26
N ARG A 148 6.65 -17.95 -2.50
CA ARG A 148 7.50 -17.78 -3.68
C ARG A 148 8.47 -16.61 -3.50
N GLU A 149 7.97 -15.44 -3.11
CA GLU A 149 8.79 -14.24 -2.99
C GLU A 149 9.83 -14.29 -1.86
N ILE A 150 9.61 -15.12 -0.82
CA ILE A 150 10.57 -15.34 0.28
C ILE A 150 11.43 -16.60 0.14
N GLY A 151 11.30 -17.34 -0.97
CA GLY A 151 12.08 -18.53 -1.28
C GLY A 151 11.72 -19.77 -0.46
N LEU A 152 10.49 -19.88 0.05
CA LEU A 152 9.98 -21.13 0.65
C LEU A 152 9.42 -22.06 -0.44
N ALA A 153 9.15 -23.32 -0.11
CA ALA A 153 8.45 -24.23 -1.02
C ALA A 153 7.04 -23.71 -1.34
N TRP A 154 6.69 -23.72 -2.63
CA TRP A 154 5.41 -23.19 -3.15
C TRP A 154 4.91 -23.90 -4.41
N LYS A 155 5.80 -24.55 -5.17
CA LYS A 155 5.51 -25.01 -6.53
C LYS A 155 4.44 -26.12 -6.55
N SER A 156 4.50 -27.05 -5.61
CA SER A 156 3.47 -28.10 -5.45
C SER A 156 2.07 -27.53 -5.24
N GLU A 157 1.94 -26.49 -4.41
CA GLU A 157 0.67 -25.82 -4.14
C GLU A 157 0.19 -25.02 -5.35
N ALA A 158 1.10 -24.35 -6.07
CA ALA A 158 0.75 -23.64 -7.30
C ALA A 158 0.30 -24.60 -8.41
N ASP A 159 0.95 -25.75 -8.57
CA ASP A 159 0.56 -26.77 -9.55
C ASP A 159 -0.82 -27.36 -9.20
N ALA A 160 -1.10 -27.63 -7.93
CA ALA A 160 -2.43 -28.06 -7.48
C ALA A 160 -3.51 -27.00 -7.73
N LEU A 161 -3.23 -25.73 -7.44
CA LEU A 161 -4.12 -24.61 -7.73
C LEU A 161 -4.34 -24.43 -9.23
N HIS A 162 -3.30 -24.65 -10.06
CA HIS A 162 -3.44 -24.64 -11.51
C HIS A 162 -4.45 -25.68 -11.96
N THR A 163 -4.30 -26.94 -11.53
CA THR A 163 -5.25 -28.02 -11.86
C THR A 163 -6.66 -27.69 -11.40
N LEU A 164 -6.83 -27.19 -10.17
CA LEU A 164 -8.14 -26.77 -9.66
C LEU A 164 -8.78 -25.69 -10.55
N ILE A 165 -8.04 -24.62 -10.85
CA ILE A 165 -8.55 -23.48 -11.60
C ILE A 165 -8.83 -23.87 -13.06
N ALA A 166 -7.97 -24.67 -13.69
CA ALA A 166 -8.18 -25.12 -15.06
C ALA A 166 -9.50 -25.90 -15.23
N ASN A 167 -9.89 -26.67 -14.20
CA ASN A 167 -11.13 -27.44 -14.21
C ASN A 167 -12.39 -26.61 -13.87
N HIS A 168 -12.22 -25.42 -13.28
CA HIS A 168 -13.30 -24.63 -12.67
C HIS A 168 -13.13 -23.11 -12.93
N GLU A 169 -12.57 -22.74 -14.07
CA GLU A 169 -12.17 -21.36 -14.31
C GLU A 169 -13.38 -20.41 -14.31
N VAL A 170 -14.52 -20.86 -14.85
CA VAL A 170 -15.77 -20.09 -14.85
C VAL A 170 -16.21 -19.74 -13.43
N ASP A 171 -16.19 -20.73 -12.52
CA ASP A 171 -16.59 -20.55 -11.12
C ASP A 171 -15.71 -19.51 -10.39
N LEU A 172 -14.40 -19.50 -10.68
CA LEU A 172 -13.47 -18.51 -10.14
C LEU A 172 -13.88 -17.09 -10.55
N TRP A 173 -14.14 -16.85 -11.83
CA TRP A 173 -14.40 -15.50 -12.34
C TRP A 173 -15.80 -14.99 -12.06
N GLU A 174 -16.79 -15.87 -11.94
CA GLU A 174 -18.15 -15.52 -11.51
C GLU A 174 -18.20 -15.11 -10.04
N THR A 175 -17.41 -15.76 -9.18
CA THR A 175 -17.38 -15.47 -7.75
C THR A 175 -16.40 -14.35 -7.38
N THR A 176 -15.42 -14.05 -8.23
CA THR A 176 -14.45 -12.97 -8.00
C THR A 176 -15.03 -11.61 -8.40
N ASN A 177 -15.30 -10.77 -7.41
CA ASN A 177 -15.79 -9.42 -7.68
C ASN A 177 -14.76 -8.58 -8.47
N LEU A 178 -15.27 -7.59 -9.21
CA LEU A 178 -14.46 -6.73 -10.08
C LEU A 178 -13.24 -6.10 -9.40
N ARG A 179 -13.39 -5.67 -8.13
CA ARG A 179 -12.31 -5.05 -7.34
C ARG A 179 -11.11 -6.00 -7.18
N ASN A 180 -11.36 -7.30 -7.03
CA ASN A 180 -10.31 -8.27 -6.72
C ASN A 180 -9.76 -8.98 -7.97
N LYS A 181 -10.43 -8.90 -9.12
CA LYS A 181 -9.96 -9.55 -10.36
C LYS A 181 -8.51 -9.19 -10.72
N PRO A 182 -8.05 -7.92 -10.70
CA PRO A 182 -6.66 -7.63 -11.06
C PRO A 182 -5.65 -8.22 -10.07
N ALA A 183 -5.97 -8.19 -8.77
CA ALA A 183 -5.13 -8.75 -7.72
C ALA A 183 -5.00 -10.28 -7.86
N VAL A 184 -6.10 -10.96 -8.20
CA VAL A 184 -6.12 -12.40 -8.50
C VAL A 184 -5.30 -12.70 -9.76
N LEU A 185 -5.53 -11.98 -10.86
CA LEU A 185 -4.78 -12.16 -12.11
C LEU A 185 -3.27 -11.98 -11.90
N HIS A 186 -2.86 -10.96 -11.15
CA HIS A 186 -1.46 -10.75 -10.81
C HIS A 186 -0.87 -11.93 -10.02
N ALA A 187 -1.60 -12.44 -9.03
CA ALA A 187 -1.15 -13.58 -8.24
C ALA A 187 -1.02 -14.84 -9.10
N LEU A 188 -2.01 -15.12 -9.96
CA LEU A 188 -1.97 -16.26 -10.88
C LEU A 188 -0.79 -16.17 -11.86
N ALA A 189 -0.61 -15.01 -12.51
CA ALA A 189 0.50 -14.78 -13.42
C ALA A 189 1.86 -14.95 -12.71
N SER A 190 1.99 -14.40 -11.50
CA SER A 190 3.21 -14.51 -10.69
C SER A 190 3.49 -15.95 -10.24
N LEU A 191 2.46 -16.78 -10.12
CA LEU A 191 2.55 -18.20 -9.81
C LEU A 191 2.63 -19.10 -11.04
N GLU A 192 2.74 -18.51 -12.25
CA GLU A 192 2.81 -19.23 -13.52
C GLU A 192 1.53 -20.06 -13.82
N ILE A 193 0.40 -19.67 -13.23
CA ILE A 193 -0.91 -20.28 -13.47
C ILE A 193 -1.57 -19.55 -14.63
N LYS A 194 -1.87 -20.29 -15.70
CA LYS A 194 -2.50 -19.74 -16.91
C LYS A 194 -4.02 -19.83 -16.81
N THR A 195 -4.70 -18.78 -17.25
CA THR A 195 -6.17 -18.68 -17.30
C THR A 195 -6.61 -18.08 -18.64
N ALA A 196 -7.82 -18.40 -19.08
CA ALA A 196 -8.47 -17.78 -20.23
C ALA A 196 -8.84 -16.30 -19.98
N MET A 197 -9.12 -15.92 -18.74
CA MET A 197 -9.14 -14.50 -18.35
C MET A 197 -7.70 -14.00 -18.26
N THR A 198 -7.43 -12.90 -18.97
CA THR A 198 -6.13 -12.21 -18.94
C THR A 198 -6.30 -10.78 -18.43
N GLU A 199 -5.18 -10.13 -18.11
CA GLU A 199 -5.19 -8.71 -17.75
C GLU A 199 -5.74 -7.85 -18.89
N ASP A 200 -5.31 -8.09 -20.14
CA ASP A 200 -5.80 -7.33 -21.31
C ASP A 200 -7.30 -7.48 -21.52
N ARG A 201 -7.83 -8.71 -21.35
CA ARG A 201 -9.28 -8.94 -21.41
C ARG A 201 -10.02 -8.16 -20.33
N LEU A 202 -9.49 -8.11 -19.11
CA LEU A 202 -10.06 -7.31 -18.03
C LEU A 202 -10.00 -5.80 -18.33
N VAL A 203 -8.90 -5.31 -18.92
CA VAL A 203 -8.77 -3.93 -19.39
C VAL A 203 -9.82 -3.61 -20.44
N ASP A 204 -10.06 -4.51 -21.40
CA ASP A 204 -11.10 -4.34 -22.42
C ASP A 204 -12.51 -4.30 -21.81
N GLU A 205 -12.82 -5.18 -20.85
CA GLU A 205 -14.10 -5.16 -20.11
C GLU A 205 -14.30 -3.81 -19.38
N LEU A 206 -13.26 -3.32 -18.72
CA LEU A 206 -13.30 -2.03 -18.01
C LEU A 206 -13.43 -0.85 -18.97
N ARG A 207 -12.73 -0.89 -20.12
CA ARG A 207 -12.81 0.13 -21.17
C ARG A 207 -14.21 0.17 -21.80
N GLN A 208 -14.81 -0.98 -22.09
CA GLN A 208 -16.18 -1.06 -22.60
C GLN A 208 -17.19 -0.47 -21.61
N LYS A 209 -17.01 -0.73 -20.31
CA LYS A 209 -17.82 -0.09 -19.26
C LYS A 209 -17.58 1.42 -19.20
N ALA A 210 -16.34 1.88 -19.40
CA ALA A 210 -16.04 3.32 -19.49
C ALA A 210 -16.71 4.00 -20.68
N ALA A 211 -16.90 3.29 -21.79
CA ALA A 211 -17.56 3.81 -22.98
C ALA A 211 -19.09 3.94 -22.81
N SER A 212 -19.70 3.18 -21.91
CA SER A 212 -21.16 3.18 -21.68
C SER A 212 -21.62 3.96 -20.43
N GLU A 213 -20.68 4.45 -19.60
CA GLU A 213 -20.97 5.20 -18.37
C GLU A 213 -20.20 6.52 -18.30
N THR A 214 -20.75 7.49 -17.57
CA THR A 214 -20.05 8.76 -17.36
C THR A 214 -18.88 8.61 -16.38
N ALA A 215 -17.82 9.39 -16.58
CA ALA A 215 -16.70 9.45 -15.64
C ALA A 215 -17.14 9.78 -14.20
N GLN A 216 -18.21 10.56 -14.02
CA GLN A 216 -18.77 10.90 -12.70
C GLN A 216 -19.37 9.68 -11.98
N ASN A 217 -20.08 8.82 -12.72
CA ASN A 217 -20.65 7.59 -12.17
C ASN A 217 -19.54 6.60 -11.81
N LEU A 218 -18.57 6.41 -12.70
CA LEU A 218 -17.44 5.52 -12.50
C LEU A 218 -16.53 5.98 -11.36
N ALA A 219 -16.26 7.28 -11.25
CA ALA A 219 -15.53 7.90 -10.13
C ALA A 219 -16.24 7.71 -8.76
N GLY A 220 -17.55 7.49 -8.77
CA GLY A 220 -18.32 7.13 -7.58
C GLY A 220 -18.27 5.65 -7.22
N SER A 221 -17.85 4.78 -8.14
CA SER A 221 -17.78 3.34 -7.94
C SER A 221 -16.43 2.94 -7.38
N THR A 222 -16.33 2.84 -6.05
CA THR A 222 -15.13 2.40 -5.35
C THR A 222 -14.57 1.09 -5.92
N ARG A 223 -15.43 0.12 -6.26
CA ARG A 223 -15.01 -1.16 -6.84
C ARG A 223 -14.34 -0.99 -8.21
N TYR A 224 -14.86 -0.09 -9.03
CA TYR A 224 -14.32 0.17 -10.36
C TYR A 224 -12.97 0.89 -10.28
N ILE A 225 -12.86 1.90 -9.40
CA ILE A 225 -11.59 2.60 -9.21
C ILE A 225 -10.51 1.66 -8.67
N TYR A 226 -10.81 0.82 -7.67
CA TYR A 226 -9.86 -0.20 -7.20
C TYR A 226 -9.43 -1.15 -8.32
N ALA A 227 -10.34 -1.52 -9.22
CA ALA A 227 -9.97 -2.38 -10.34
C ALA A 227 -8.96 -1.67 -11.26
N LEU A 228 -9.16 -0.39 -11.56
CA LEU A 228 -8.24 0.40 -12.37
C LEU A 228 -6.88 0.60 -11.70
N THR A 229 -6.86 0.97 -10.41
CA THR A 229 -5.61 1.21 -9.67
C THR A 229 -4.79 -0.08 -9.57
N HIS A 230 -5.43 -1.22 -9.29
CA HIS A 230 -4.72 -2.50 -9.20
C HIS A 230 -4.23 -3.05 -10.55
N ILE A 231 -4.84 -2.69 -11.68
CA ILE A 231 -4.26 -2.98 -13.02
C ILE A 231 -2.95 -2.23 -13.20
N ILE A 232 -2.92 -0.94 -12.86
CA ILE A 232 -1.71 -0.13 -12.95
C ILE A 232 -0.66 -0.61 -11.96
N PHE A 233 -1.06 -1.00 -10.74
CA PHE A 233 -0.15 -1.63 -9.79
C PHE A 233 0.37 -2.98 -10.30
N ALA A 234 -0.46 -3.84 -10.90
CA ALA A 234 0.01 -5.09 -11.48
C ALA A 234 1.04 -4.87 -12.61
N ARG A 235 0.74 -3.95 -13.56
CA ARG A 235 1.64 -3.60 -14.67
C ARG A 235 2.96 -2.94 -14.22
N SER A 236 2.92 -2.17 -13.14
CA SER A 236 4.13 -1.61 -12.52
C SER A 236 4.92 -2.64 -11.70
N HIS A 237 4.50 -3.91 -11.67
CA HIS A 237 4.99 -4.93 -10.73
C HIS A 237 4.96 -4.45 -9.27
N TYR A 238 3.87 -3.78 -8.91
CA TYR A 238 3.64 -3.08 -7.65
C TYR A 238 4.80 -2.13 -7.34
N PHE A 239 4.85 -1.03 -8.11
CA PHE A 239 5.75 0.11 -7.94
C PHE A 239 7.22 -0.10 -8.31
N LYS A 240 7.55 -1.18 -9.03
CA LYS A 240 8.91 -1.43 -9.51
C LYS A 240 9.23 -0.63 -10.78
N ASN A 241 8.24 -0.37 -11.62
CA ASN A 241 8.42 0.26 -12.92
C ASN A 241 7.35 1.34 -13.16
N GLN A 242 7.65 2.31 -14.03
CA GLN A 242 6.60 3.12 -14.65
C GLN A 242 5.73 2.27 -15.58
N VAL A 243 4.51 2.74 -15.84
CA VAL A 243 3.54 2.08 -16.71
C VAL A 243 3.34 2.93 -17.95
N ASP A 244 3.48 2.31 -19.12
CA ASP A 244 3.11 2.93 -20.38
C ASP A 244 1.59 3.24 -20.37
N PRO A 245 1.17 4.50 -20.57
CA PRO A 245 -0.24 4.84 -20.61
C PRO A 245 -0.99 4.28 -21.84
N GLU A 246 -0.31 3.72 -22.85
CA GLU A 246 -0.96 3.16 -24.04
C GLU A 246 -2.03 2.12 -23.66
N GLY A 247 -3.26 2.37 -24.12
CA GLY A 247 -4.43 1.55 -23.83
C GLY A 247 -5.07 1.79 -22.45
N LEU A 248 -4.47 2.60 -21.58
CA LEU A 248 -5.00 2.97 -20.26
C LEU A 248 -5.43 4.44 -20.18
N GLU A 249 -5.40 5.18 -21.27
CA GLU A 249 -5.71 6.62 -21.32
C GLU A 249 -7.14 6.91 -20.88
N PHE A 250 -8.07 5.97 -21.10
CA PHE A 250 -9.47 6.08 -20.67
C PHE A 250 -9.62 6.20 -19.15
N THR A 251 -8.62 5.75 -18.37
CA THR A 251 -8.63 5.82 -16.90
C THR A 251 -8.35 7.24 -16.40
N ILE A 252 -7.62 8.05 -17.14
CA ILE A 252 -7.15 9.39 -16.74
C ILE A 252 -8.32 10.33 -16.38
N PRO A 253 -9.33 10.57 -17.24
CA PRO A 253 -10.45 11.44 -16.88
C PRO A 253 -11.26 10.89 -15.70
N ILE A 254 -11.33 9.58 -15.52
CA ILE A 254 -12.03 8.93 -14.41
C ILE A 254 -11.28 9.20 -13.10
N PHE A 255 -9.96 9.00 -13.07
CA PHE A 255 -9.12 9.31 -11.92
C PHE A 255 -9.12 10.79 -11.55
N LEU A 256 -9.02 11.70 -12.51
CA LEU A 256 -9.09 13.15 -12.23
C LEU A 256 -10.46 13.58 -11.69
N THR A 257 -11.52 12.87 -12.08
CA THR A 257 -12.88 13.04 -11.54
C THR A 257 -12.97 12.46 -10.13
N ALA A 258 -12.39 11.28 -9.88
CA ALA A 258 -12.31 10.64 -8.57
C ALA A 258 -11.54 11.51 -7.57
N LEU A 259 -10.39 12.09 -7.94
CA LEU A 259 -9.67 13.05 -7.10
C LEU A 259 -10.54 14.25 -6.76
N GLY A 260 -11.22 14.82 -7.77
CA GLY A 260 -12.14 15.95 -7.57
C GLY A 260 -13.24 15.62 -6.57
N ARG A 261 -13.80 14.41 -6.62
CA ARG A 261 -14.87 13.95 -5.72
C ARG A 261 -14.38 13.66 -4.30
N HIS A 262 -13.32 12.85 -4.17
CA HIS A 262 -12.91 12.28 -2.89
C HIS A 262 -12.03 13.24 -2.07
N ALA A 263 -11.34 14.18 -2.71
CA ALA A 263 -10.51 15.18 -2.01
C ALA A 263 -11.27 16.47 -1.62
N GLN A 264 -12.58 16.57 -1.90
CA GLN A 264 -13.36 17.79 -1.62
C GLN A 264 -13.76 17.95 -0.15
N ASN A 265 -14.00 16.83 0.55
CA ASN A 265 -14.53 16.83 1.92
C ASN A 265 -13.48 16.36 2.93
N ARG A 266 -13.85 16.37 4.23
CA ARG A 266 -13.08 15.69 5.27
C ARG A 266 -12.91 14.23 4.86
N MET A 267 -11.67 13.79 4.69
CA MET A 267 -11.38 12.45 4.21
C MET A 267 -11.52 11.44 5.34
N GLY A 268 -12.44 10.48 5.17
CA GLY A 268 -12.50 9.29 5.99
C GLY A 268 -11.53 8.23 5.51
N VAL A 269 -11.62 7.04 6.10
CA VAL A 269 -10.76 5.89 5.76
C VAL A 269 -10.83 5.59 4.26
N MET A 270 -12.03 5.58 3.67
CA MET A 270 -12.22 5.21 2.27
C MET A 270 -11.70 6.30 1.31
N GLU A 271 -11.90 7.57 1.64
CA GLU A 271 -11.42 8.68 0.81
C GLU A 271 -9.89 8.75 0.82
N ILE A 272 -9.24 8.53 1.97
CA ILE A 272 -7.77 8.44 2.06
C ILE A 272 -7.26 7.31 1.16
N ASP A 273 -7.85 6.12 1.28
CA ASP A 273 -7.46 4.93 0.53
C ASP A 273 -7.55 5.21 -0.98
N MET A 274 -8.70 5.75 -1.40
CA MET A 274 -9.00 6.06 -2.79
C MET A 274 -8.08 7.14 -3.35
N VAL A 275 -7.89 8.24 -2.62
CA VAL A 275 -7.03 9.35 -3.05
C VAL A 275 -5.57 8.90 -3.15
N GLY A 276 -5.08 8.12 -2.19
CA GLY A 276 -3.73 7.57 -2.19
C GLY A 276 -3.46 6.70 -3.43
N GLU A 277 -4.34 5.72 -3.70
CA GLU A 277 -4.16 4.83 -4.85
C GLU A 277 -4.29 5.54 -6.21
N VAL A 278 -5.23 6.48 -6.33
CA VAL A 278 -5.41 7.25 -7.57
C VAL A 278 -4.20 8.16 -7.82
N LEU A 279 -3.68 8.82 -6.79
CA LEU A 279 -2.46 9.62 -6.90
C LEU A 279 -1.27 8.77 -7.34
N ALA A 280 -1.08 7.61 -6.69
CA ALA A 280 0.01 6.70 -7.03
C ALA A 280 -0.13 6.18 -8.48
N SER A 281 -1.34 5.83 -8.91
CA SER A 281 -1.61 5.35 -10.27
C SER A 281 -1.33 6.41 -11.33
N LEU A 282 -1.74 7.66 -11.11
CA LEU A 282 -1.45 8.77 -12.03
C LEU A 282 0.05 9.06 -12.13
N GLU A 283 0.78 8.97 -11.00
CA GLU A 283 2.23 9.16 -10.99
C GLU A 283 2.96 8.00 -11.70
N LEU A 284 2.51 6.75 -11.54
CA LEU A 284 3.04 5.59 -12.27
C LEU A 284 2.83 5.68 -13.79
N LEU A 285 1.77 6.36 -14.23
CA LEU A 285 1.50 6.70 -15.63
C LEU A 285 2.30 7.93 -16.12
N GLY A 286 3.17 8.50 -15.28
CA GLY A 286 3.99 9.67 -15.63
C GLY A 286 3.20 10.99 -15.72
N LEU A 287 1.99 11.05 -15.18
CA LEU A 287 1.11 12.21 -15.34
C LEU A 287 1.31 13.24 -14.24
N LYS A 288 1.24 14.52 -14.62
CA LYS A 288 1.19 15.66 -13.70
C LYS A 288 -0.07 16.46 -13.94
N ASN A 289 -0.82 16.76 -12.87
CA ASN A 289 -2.04 17.55 -12.95
C ASN A 289 -2.21 18.43 -11.70
N PRO A 290 -2.64 19.71 -11.82
CA PRO A 290 -2.88 20.57 -10.66
C PRO A 290 -3.85 19.98 -9.62
N ARG A 291 -4.80 19.15 -10.03
CA ARG A 291 -5.71 18.45 -9.11
C ARG A 291 -4.99 17.44 -8.21
N MET A 292 -3.92 16.81 -8.68
CA MET A 292 -3.10 15.92 -7.87
C MET A 292 -2.48 16.67 -6.70
N GLU A 293 -2.03 17.91 -6.93
CA GLU A 293 -1.42 18.72 -5.87
C GLU A 293 -2.46 19.22 -4.84
N VAL A 294 -3.67 19.51 -5.29
CA VAL A 294 -4.78 19.77 -4.35
C VAL A 294 -5.06 18.53 -3.50
N ALA A 295 -5.13 17.35 -4.10
CA ALA A 295 -5.39 16.10 -3.39
C ALA A 295 -4.25 15.73 -2.42
N ARG A 296 -2.98 15.89 -2.81
CA ARG A 296 -1.82 15.68 -1.93
C ARG A 296 -1.86 16.56 -0.69
N ARG A 297 -2.16 17.85 -0.84
CA ARG A 297 -2.32 18.75 0.33
C ARG A 297 -3.44 18.32 1.26
N ARG A 298 -4.57 17.84 0.71
CA ARG A 298 -5.65 17.27 1.53
C ARG A 298 -5.19 16.03 2.26
N LEU A 299 -4.41 15.17 1.62
CA LEU A 299 -3.86 13.95 2.20
C LEU A 299 -2.88 14.26 3.34
N VAL A 300 -1.99 15.22 3.16
CA VAL A 300 -1.11 15.74 4.23
C VAL A 300 -1.95 16.26 5.41
N ALA A 301 -2.98 17.06 5.14
CA ALA A 301 -3.84 17.62 6.19
C ALA A 301 -4.70 16.57 6.92
N ALA A 302 -4.87 15.37 6.35
CA ALA A 302 -5.61 14.27 6.96
C ALA A 302 -4.72 13.31 7.78
N GLN A 303 -3.41 13.55 7.85
CA GLN A 303 -2.49 12.73 8.62
C GLN A 303 -2.80 12.81 10.13
N ASN A 304 -2.79 11.67 10.81
CA ASN A 304 -2.92 11.61 12.25
C ASN A 304 -1.65 12.15 12.94
N PRO A 305 -1.73 12.60 14.21
CA PRO A 305 -0.56 13.09 14.95
C PRO A 305 0.60 12.08 15.08
N ASP A 306 0.31 10.78 15.00
CA ASP A 306 1.31 9.70 15.04
C ASP A 306 1.93 9.37 13.66
N GLY A 307 1.61 10.15 12.62
CA GLY A 307 2.14 9.93 11.27
C GLY A 307 1.33 8.96 10.41
N SER A 308 0.38 8.22 10.97
CA SER A 308 -0.47 7.31 10.21
C SER A 308 -1.64 8.01 9.49
N TRP A 309 -2.36 7.23 8.68
CA TRP A 309 -3.68 7.58 8.17
C TRP A 309 -4.73 6.53 8.55
N GLY A 310 -6.01 6.90 8.41
CA GLY A 310 -7.15 6.04 8.71
C GLY A 310 -7.72 6.28 10.11
N ALA A 311 -8.58 5.36 10.57
CA ALA A 311 -9.37 5.55 11.78
C ALA A 311 -9.17 4.42 12.79
N GLY A 312 -9.49 4.72 14.05
CA GLY A 312 -9.34 3.81 15.19
C GLY A 312 -7.99 3.93 15.87
N ASN A 313 -7.84 3.24 17.01
CA ASN A 313 -6.60 3.15 17.76
C ASN A 313 -5.87 1.85 17.43
N GLY A 314 -4.54 1.85 17.55
CA GLY A 314 -3.70 0.66 17.35
C GLY A 314 -3.42 0.32 15.88
N VAL A 315 -2.92 -0.89 15.64
CA VAL A 315 -2.40 -1.35 14.35
C VAL A 315 -3.44 -2.24 13.65
N THR A 316 -4.40 -1.61 12.97
CA THR A 316 -5.52 -2.31 12.33
C THR A 316 -5.43 -2.22 10.80
N PRO A 317 -6.07 -3.14 10.04
CA PRO A 317 -6.21 -3.03 8.59
C PRO A 317 -6.70 -1.66 8.10
N LYS A 318 -7.58 -1.01 8.88
CA LYS A 318 -8.15 0.31 8.58
C LYS A 318 -7.19 1.48 8.85
N ARG A 319 -5.98 1.21 9.34
CA ARG A 319 -4.86 2.16 9.45
C ARG A 319 -3.68 1.76 8.60
N ILE A 320 -3.34 0.47 8.55
CA ILE A 320 -2.21 -0.04 7.75
C ILE A 320 -2.42 0.28 6.26
N HIS A 321 -3.56 -0.12 5.69
CA HIS A 321 -3.83 0.05 4.25
C HIS A 321 -3.89 1.54 3.84
N PRO A 322 -4.66 2.40 4.54
CA PRO A 322 -4.69 3.81 4.17
C PRO A 322 -3.36 4.53 4.42
N THR A 323 -2.57 4.13 5.42
CA THR A 323 -1.23 4.69 5.64
C THR A 323 -0.31 4.34 4.48
N PHE A 324 -0.26 3.08 4.08
CA PHE A 324 0.54 2.65 2.93
C PHE A 324 0.13 3.39 1.65
N ASN A 325 -1.16 3.44 1.35
CA ASN A 325 -1.67 4.10 0.15
C ASN A 325 -1.46 5.62 0.19
N ALA A 326 -1.54 6.24 1.38
CA ALA A 326 -1.20 7.65 1.52
C ALA A 326 0.28 7.92 1.24
N VAL A 327 1.19 7.10 1.79
CA VAL A 327 2.63 7.18 1.49
C VAL A 327 2.87 7.05 -0.02
N ALA A 328 2.30 6.02 -0.67
CA ALA A 328 2.45 5.82 -2.11
C ALA A 328 1.94 7.00 -2.96
N GLY A 329 0.85 7.67 -2.55
CA GLY A 329 0.33 8.84 -3.24
C GLY A 329 1.12 10.14 -3.01
N LEU A 330 1.93 10.19 -1.94
CA LEU A 330 2.70 11.37 -1.53
C LEU A 330 4.13 11.38 -2.07
N ILE A 331 4.71 10.24 -2.42
CA ILE A 331 6.06 10.17 -3.00
C ILE A 331 6.07 10.47 -4.51
N ASN A 332 7.25 10.63 -5.09
CA ASN A 332 7.46 10.69 -6.54
C ASN A 332 8.14 9.38 -6.99
N PHE A 333 7.63 8.71 -8.01
CA PHE A 333 8.27 7.50 -8.54
C PHE A 333 9.46 7.79 -9.46
N HIS A 334 9.58 9.01 -9.98
CA HIS A 334 10.67 9.38 -10.89
C HIS A 334 12.06 9.43 -10.22
N SER A 335 12.15 9.66 -8.90
CA SER A 335 13.45 9.67 -8.20
C SER A 335 13.93 8.30 -7.76
N ALA A 336 13.03 7.33 -7.65
CA ALA A 336 13.33 5.99 -7.14
C ALA A 336 13.70 4.96 -8.22
N LEU A 337 13.63 5.37 -9.50
CA LEU A 337 13.84 4.50 -10.67
C LEU A 337 15.06 4.90 -11.53
N GLU A 338 15.74 5.98 -11.15
CA GLU A 338 17.09 6.34 -11.63
C GLU A 338 18.14 5.64 -10.75
#